data_AF-A0AAU5XWL8-F1
#
_entry.id   AF-A0AAU5XWL8-F1
#
_cell.length_a   1.000
_cell.length_b   1.000
_cell.length_c   1.000
_cell.angle_alpha   90.00
_cell.angle_beta   90.00
_cell.angle_gamma   90.00
#
_symmetry.space_group_name_H-M   'P 1'
#
loop_
_entity.id
_entity.type
_entity.pdbx_description
1 polymer ?
#
loop_
_entity_poly.entity_id
_entity_poly.type
_entity_poly.pdbx_seq_one_letter_code
_entity_poly.pdbx_strand_id
1 'polypeptide(L)'
;MTTATRSPQTTLVHSYLFLRRAIGLIGLALPFVLIFGKQLLQGGELAGSLSAYYYTDVRNVFVGAMCAAGVFLLAYYGHDFVDNVASTVAGLGAIGLALFPTTPAHDVSSWDRTSGVLHLVFAAVFFLMLAYFCLRLFPHDGEQPPGTGVVYRGCGVVILACLALIAVTKALGLVPEWHPALWLESVAVWAFGVAWLLKGQALTPKSVP
;
A
#
# COMPACT_ATOMS: atom_id res chain seq x y z
N MET A 1 13.97 -17.11 -37.80
CA MET A 1 13.07 -16.71 -36.69
C MET A 1 13.53 -17.48 -35.45
N THR A 2 14.52 -16.94 -34.73
CA THR A 2 15.12 -17.60 -33.55
C THR A 2 14.25 -17.30 -32.34
N THR A 3 13.45 -18.28 -31.93
CA THR A 3 12.74 -18.25 -30.66
C THR A 3 13.79 -18.32 -29.55
N ALA A 4 14.25 -17.16 -29.07
CA ALA A 4 15.17 -17.08 -27.95
C ALA A 4 14.48 -17.70 -26.72
N THR A 5 14.87 -18.91 -26.37
CA THR A 5 14.45 -19.57 -25.13
C THR A 5 14.99 -18.75 -23.97
N ARG A 6 14.12 -17.98 -23.29
CA ARG A 6 14.49 -17.24 -22.08
C ARG A 6 15.07 -18.21 -21.06
N SER A 7 16.23 -17.90 -20.50
CA SER A 7 16.80 -18.69 -19.43
C SER A 7 15.87 -18.67 -18.20
N PRO A 8 15.86 -19.71 -17.35
CA PRO A 8 15.04 -19.72 -16.13
C PRO A 8 15.29 -18.48 -15.25
N GLN A 9 16.54 -18.05 -15.15
CA GLN A 9 16.98 -16.87 -14.39
C GLN A 9 16.35 -15.56 -14.90
N THR A 10 16.33 -15.34 -16.23
CA THR A 10 15.70 -14.14 -16.80
C THR A 10 14.19 -14.11 -16.56
N THR A 11 13.53 -15.27 -16.59
CA THR A 11 12.10 -15.38 -16.29
C THR A 11 11.79 -15.03 -14.83
N LEU A 12 12.61 -15.50 -13.89
CA LEU A 12 12.44 -15.19 -12.46
C LEU A 12 12.58 -13.68 -12.17
N VAL A 13 13.57 -13.02 -12.78
CA VAL A 13 13.76 -11.57 -12.65
C VAL A 13 12.56 -10.80 -13.19
N HIS A 14 12.01 -11.19 -14.33
CA HIS A 14 10.83 -10.54 -14.91
C HIS A 14 9.59 -10.70 -14.02
N SER A 15 9.32 -11.90 -13.50
CA SER A 15 8.21 -12.14 -12.56
C SER A 15 8.35 -11.30 -11.29
N TYR A 16 9.58 -11.17 -10.78
CA TYR A 16 9.86 -10.37 -9.60
C TYR A 16 9.68 -8.86 -9.83
N LEU A 17 10.14 -8.33 -10.97
CA LEU A 17 9.90 -6.95 -11.34
C LEU A 17 8.42 -6.65 -11.57
N PHE A 18 7.71 -7.60 -12.19
CA PHE A 18 6.27 -7.50 -12.38
C PHE A 18 5.54 -7.42 -11.03
N LEU A 19 5.91 -8.26 -10.06
CA LEU A 19 5.35 -8.25 -8.71
C LEU A 19 5.50 -6.86 -8.06
N ARG A 20 6.70 -6.29 -8.09
CA ARG A 20 6.99 -4.95 -7.55
C ARG A 20 6.14 -3.86 -8.23
N ARG A 21 6.02 -3.92 -9.56
CA ARG A 21 5.20 -2.98 -10.33
C ARG A 21 3.71 -3.12 -10.02
N ALA A 22 3.22 -4.36 -9.90
CA ALA A 22 1.82 -4.61 -9.57
C ALA A 22 1.46 -4.03 -8.20
N ILE A 23 2.31 -4.22 -7.19
CA ILE A 23 2.14 -3.61 -5.85
C ILE A 23 2.05 -2.08 -5.97
N GLY A 24 2.99 -1.46 -6.69
CA GLY A 24 3.03 0.00 -6.88
C GLY A 24 1.81 0.54 -7.64
N LEU A 25 1.36 -0.16 -8.69
CA LEU A 25 0.18 0.21 -9.47
C LEU A 25 -1.11 0.09 -8.65
N ILE A 26 -1.26 -0.97 -7.85
CA ILE A 26 -2.40 -1.11 -6.93
C ILE A 26 -2.43 0.09 -5.98
N GLY A 27 -1.30 0.43 -5.37
CA GLY A 27 -1.21 1.60 -4.47
C GLY A 27 -1.61 2.90 -5.16
N LEU A 28 -1.08 3.18 -6.35
CA LEU A 28 -1.41 4.43 -7.06
C LEU A 28 -2.87 4.50 -7.50
N ALA A 29 -3.42 3.40 -8.01
CA ALA A 29 -4.77 3.36 -8.55
C ALA A 29 -5.84 3.35 -7.46
N LEU A 30 -5.59 2.69 -6.32
CA LEU A 30 -6.63 2.36 -5.34
C LEU A 30 -7.41 3.60 -4.85
N PRO A 31 -6.79 4.70 -4.39
CA PRO A 31 -7.54 5.88 -3.96
C PRO A 31 -8.47 6.44 -5.03
N PHE A 32 -7.99 6.56 -6.27
CA PHE A 32 -8.79 7.06 -7.38
C PHE A 32 -9.96 6.13 -7.71
N VAL A 33 -9.70 4.82 -7.79
CA VAL A 33 -10.74 3.85 -8.12
C VAL A 33 -11.84 3.82 -7.05
N LEU A 34 -11.49 3.94 -5.77
CA LEU A 34 -12.49 3.97 -4.70
C LEU A 34 -13.33 5.26 -4.76
N ILE A 35 -12.67 6.42 -4.81
CA ILE A 35 -13.34 7.73 -4.83
C ILE A 35 -14.26 7.85 -6.05
N PHE A 36 -13.72 7.66 -7.25
CA PHE A 36 -14.50 7.80 -8.48
C PHE A 36 -15.49 6.65 -8.67
N GLY A 37 -15.13 5.42 -8.28
CA GLY A 37 -16.00 4.26 -8.39
C GLY A 37 -17.25 4.40 -7.53
N LYS A 38 -17.12 4.85 -6.27
CA LYS A 38 -18.28 5.16 -5.43
C LYS A 38 -19.11 6.28 -6.04
N GLN A 39 -18.47 7.36 -6.49
CA GLN A 39 -19.20 8.49 -7.07
C GLN A 39 -20.03 8.09 -8.30
N LEU A 40 -19.52 7.17 -9.11
CA LEU A 40 -20.19 6.68 -10.31
C LEU A 40 -21.31 5.67 -10.02
N LEU A 41 -21.09 4.76 -9.07
CA LEU A 41 -22.03 3.65 -8.81
C LEU A 41 -23.12 4.01 -7.80
N GLN A 42 -22.78 4.81 -6.79
CA GLN A 42 -23.63 5.10 -5.63
C GLN A 42 -23.92 6.60 -5.47
N GLY A 43 -22.97 7.46 -5.88
CA GLY A 43 -23.05 8.91 -5.63
C GLY A 43 -22.93 9.26 -4.13
N GLY A 44 -23.49 10.41 -3.75
CA GLY A 44 -23.50 10.90 -2.37
C GLY A 44 -22.17 11.48 -1.89
N GLU A 45 -22.01 11.62 -0.57
CA GLU A 45 -20.82 12.21 0.05
C GLU A 45 -19.62 11.26 0.03
N LEU A 46 -18.40 11.79 0.13
CA LEU A 46 -17.19 10.99 0.21
C LEU A 46 -17.14 10.21 1.53
N ALA A 47 -16.53 9.02 1.51
CA ALA A 47 -16.30 8.28 2.75
C ALA A 47 -15.12 8.90 3.53
N GLY A 48 -15.19 8.87 4.87
CA GLY A 48 -14.22 9.58 5.73
C GLY A 48 -12.77 9.08 5.69
N SER A 49 -12.54 7.86 5.17
CA SER A 49 -11.23 7.22 5.00
C SER A 49 -11.28 6.24 3.81
N LEU A 50 -10.12 5.76 3.33
CA LEU A 50 -10.08 4.71 2.30
C LEU A 50 -10.76 3.42 2.81
N SER A 51 -10.55 3.08 4.09
CA SER A 51 -11.18 1.90 4.70
C SER A 51 -12.69 2.04 4.88
N ALA A 52 -13.24 3.26 4.95
CA ALA A 52 -14.68 3.47 5.05
C ALA A 52 -15.42 3.09 3.75
N TYR A 53 -14.73 3.00 2.61
CA TYR A 53 -15.29 2.45 1.37
C TYR A 53 -15.67 0.97 1.50
N TYR A 54 -15.27 0.28 2.57
CA TYR A 54 -15.79 -1.04 2.92
C TYR A 54 -17.32 -1.08 3.03
N TYR A 55 -17.95 0.02 3.42
CA TYR A 55 -19.41 0.12 3.59
C TYR A 55 -20.13 0.71 2.38
N THR A 56 -19.51 0.63 1.20
CA THR A 56 -20.03 1.17 -0.07
C THR A 56 -20.06 0.08 -1.13
N ASP A 57 -20.68 0.37 -2.29
CA ASP A 57 -20.77 -0.60 -3.40
C ASP A 57 -19.40 -0.97 -4.00
N VAL A 58 -18.34 -0.21 -3.72
CA VAL A 58 -16.96 -0.51 -4.12
C VAL A 58 -16.16 -1.30 -3.08
N ARG A 59 -16.81 -1.85 -2.04
CA ARG A 59 -16.18 -2.70 -1.00
C ARG A 59 -15.27 -3.76 -1.58
N ASN A 60 -15.76 -4.50 -2.57
CA ASN A 60 -15.03 -5.62 -3.15
C ASN A 60 -13.75 -5.17 -3.86
N VAL A 61 -13.71 -3.94 -4.37
CA VAL A 61 -12.49 -3.36 -4.95
C VAL A 61 -11.45 -3.09 -3.85
N PHE A 62 -11.87 -2.47 -2.74
CA PHE A 62 -10.99 -2.24 -1.59
C PHE A 62 -10.42 -3.56 -1.05
N VAL A 63 -11.30 -4.51 -0.72
CA VAL A 63 -10.90 -5.82 -0.16
C VAL A 63 -10.01 -6.58 -1.15
N GLY A 64 -10.41 -6.65 -2.42
CA GLY A 64 -9.66 -7.34 -3.46
C GLY A 64 -8.26 -6.75 -3.68
N ALA A 65 -8.15 -5.42 -3.73
CA ALA A 65 -6.87 -4.72 -3.88
C ALA A 65 -5.93 -4.96 -2.70
N MET A 66 -6.44 -4.89 -1.46
CA MET A 66 -5.65 -5.13 -0.26
C MET A 66 -5.20 -6.59 -0.13
N CYS A 67 -6.08 -7.55 -0.48
CA CYS A 67 -5.70 -8.96 -0.56
C CYS A 67 -4.64 -9.21 -1.65
N ALA A 68 -4.80 -8.62 -2.83
CA ALA A 68 -3.83 -8.75 -3.92
C ALA A 68 -2.46 -8.15 -3.54
N ALA A 69 -2.44 -6.93 -2.99
CA ALA A 69 -1.23 -6.30 -2.47
C ALA A 69 -0.58 -7.16 -1.37
N GLY A 70 -1.38 -7.71 -0.46
CA GLY A 70 -0.89 -8.56 0.62
C GLY A 70 -0.26 -9.87 0.13
N VAL A 71 -0.91 -10.57 -0.80
CA VAL A 71 -0.35 -11.79 -1.43
C VAL A 71 0.92 -11.46 -2.20
N PHE A 72 0.96 -10.33 -2.92
CA PHE A 72 2.16 -9.92 -3.63
C PHE A 72 3.32 -9.57 -2.69
N LEU A 73 3.04 -8.97 -1.54
CA LEU A 73 4.05 -8.74 -0.50
C LEU A 73 4.51 -10.07 0.14
N LEU A 74 3.62 -11.04 0.35
CA LEU A 74 4.02 -12.37 0.84
C LEU A 74 4.89 -13.12 -0.18
N ALA A 75 4.66 -12.93 -1.47
CA ALA A 75 5.46 -13.51 -2.54
C ALA A 75 6.76 -12.73 -2.81
N TYR A 76 6.94 -11.56 -2.20
CA TYR A 76 8.15 -10.77 -2.36
C TYR A 76 9.28 -11.38 -1.53
N TYR A 77 10.29 -11.88 -2.24
CA TYR A 77 11.55 -12.33 -1.66
C TYR A 77 12.57 -11.19 -1.76
N GLY A 78 12.97 -10.62 -0.63
CA GLY A 78 14.02 -9.61 -0.57
C GLY A 78 15.42 -10.21 -0.58
N HIS A 79 16.44 -9.36 -0.46
CA HIS A 79 17.84 -9.81 -0.51
C HIS A 79 18.21 -10.57 0.76
N ASP A 80 17.74 -10.07 1.91
CA ASP A 80 18.08 -10.57 3.24
C ASP A 80 16.84 -11.07 4.01
N PHE A 81 17.09 -11.82 5.09
CA PHE A 81 16.03 -12.33 5.97
C PHE A 81 15.13 -11.21 6.52
N VAL A 82 15.72 -10.04 6.83
CA VAL A 82 14.98 -8.87 7.33
C VAL A 82 13.93 -8.40 6.32
N ASP A 83 14.27 -8.40 5.03
CA ASP A 83 13.35 -8.01 3.96
C ASP A 83 12.18 -8.97 3.86
N ASN A 84 12.45 -10.28 3.97
CA ASN A 84 11.43 -11.32 3.91
C ASN A 84 10.46 -11.22 5.09
N VAL A 85 10.97 -10.98 6.30
CA VAL A 85 10.14 -10.76 7.49
C VAL A 85 9.32 -9.49 7.35
N ALA A 86 9.94 -8.36 6.95
CA ALA A 86 9.24 -7.09 6.77
C ALA A 86 8.12 -7.21 5.73
N SER A 87 8.38 -7.90 4.62
CA SER A 87 7.38 -8.12 3.57
C SER A 87 6.25 -9.03 4.02
N THR A 88 6.57 -10.08 4.78
CA THR A 88 5.57 -10.97 5.35
C THR A 88 4.66 -10.24 6.32
N VAL A 89 5.23 -9.45 7.23
CA VAL A 89 4.47 -8.64 8.20
C VAL A 89 3.60 -7.61 7.48
N ALA A 90 4.12 -6.93 6.46
CA ALA A 90 3.34 -6.02 5.63
C ALA A 90 2.18 -6.72 4.92
N GLY A 91 2.45 -7.88 4.32
CA GLY A 91 1.46 -8.66 3.59
C GLY A 91 0.32 -9.17 4.48
N LEU A 92 0.65 -9.68 5.67
CA LEU A 92 -0.33 -10.05 6.69
C LEU A 92 -1.10 -8.83 7.21
N GLY A 93 -0.45 -7.67 7.35
CA GLY A 93 -1.08 -6.39 7.64
C GLY A 93 -2.15 -6.01 6.62
N ALA A 94 -1.81 -6.07 5.33
CA ALA A 94 -2.72 -5.76 4.23
C ALA A 94 -3.92 -6.71 4.15
N ILE A 95 -3.70 -8.02 4.32
CA ILE A 95 -4.79 -9.00 4.33
C ILE A 95 -5.66 -8.81 5.59
N GLY A 96 -5.05 -8.63 6.76
CA GLY A 96 -5.75 -8.46 8.01
C GLY A 96 -6.71 -7.27 7.98
N LEU A 97 -6.24 -6.08 7.54
CA LEU A 97 -7.10 -4.90 7.45
C LEU A 97 -8.22 -5.04 6.40
N ALA A 98 -8.03 -5.92 5.40
CA ALA A 98 -9.07 -6.21 4.40
C ALA A 98 -10.17 -7.12 4.97
N LEU A 99 -9.78 -8.10 5.80
CA LEU A 99 -10.69 -9.08 6.38
C LEU A 99 -11.48 -8.54 7.57
N PHE A 100 -10.87 -7.64 8.36
CA PHE A 100 -11.53 -6.97 9.47
C PHE A 100 -12.01 -5.59 9.03
N PRO A 101 -13.32 -5.35 8.84
CA PRO A 101 -13.85 -4.01 8.57
C PRO A 101 -13.47 -2.99 9.64
N THR A 102 -13.29 -1.73 9.21
CA THR A 102 -13.22 -0.57 10.11
C THR A 102 -14.55 -0.36 10.83
N THR A 103 -14.60 0.40 11.92
CA THR A 103 -15.87 0.62 12.64
C THR A 103 -16.87 1.40 11.77
N PRO A 104 -18.14 0.96 11.66
CA PRO A 104 -19.17 1.66 10.90
C PRO A 104 -19.58 2.96 11.59
N ALA A 105 -20.22 3.86 10.83
CA ALA A 105 -20.65 5.17 11.35
C ALA A 105 -21.88 5.08 12.26
N HIS A 106 -22.77 4.12 12.02
CA HIS A 106 -24.04 3.95 12.75
C HIS A 106 -24.23 2.49 13.17
N ASP A 107 -25.14 2.26 14.13
CA ASP A 107 -25.57 0.93 14.58
C ASP A 107 -24.43 -0.01 15.01
N VAL A 108 -23.46 0.55 15.74
CA VAL A 108 -22.20 -0.13 16.09
C VAL A 108 -22.41 -1.23 17.14
N SER A 109 -22.25 -2.50 16.73
CA SER A 109 -22.25 -3.66 17.63
C SER A 109 -20.90 -3.85 18.37
N SER A 110 -20.87 -4.73 19.37
CA SER A 110 -19.62 -5.11 20.06
C SER A 110 -18.61 -5.77 19.11
N TRP A 111 -19.09 -6.52 18.12
CA TRP A 111 -18.24 -7.12 17.11
C TRP A 111 -17.63 -6.05 16.20
N ASP A 112 -18.39 -5.03 15.80
CA ASP A 112 -17.89 -3.94 14.95
C ASP A 112 -16.78 -3.13 15.63
N ARG A 113 -16.88 -2.91 16.94
CA ARG A 113 -15.80 -2.27 17.73
C ARG A 113 -14.55 -3.13 17.73
N THR A 114 -14.71 -4.43 17.96
CA THR A 114 -13.59 -5.38 17.98
C THR A 114 -12.92 -5.48 16.61
N SER A 115 -13.71 -5.64 15.54
CA SER A 115 -13.22 -5.63 14.16
C SER A 115 -12.51 -4.32 13.84
N GLY A 116 -13.07 -3.17 14.23
CA GLY A 116 -12.44 -1.88 13.97
C GLY A 116 -11.10 -1.69 14.69
N VAL A 117 -10.94 -2.24 15.90
CA VAL A 117 -9.64 -2.29 16.59
C VAL A 117 -8.66 -3.18 15.83
N LEU A 118 -9.08 -4.38 15.44
CA LEU A 118 -8.25 -5.29 14.64
C LEU A 118 -7.83 -4.63 13.32
N HIS A 119 -8.78 -4.02 12.60
CA HIS A 119 -8.54 -3.25 11.38
C HIS A 119 -7.46 -2.18 11.59
N LEU A 120 -7.59 -1.37 12.65
CA LEU A 120 -6.65 -0.29 12.95
C LEU A 120 -5.25 -0.84 13.25
N VAL A 121 -5.14 -1.94 14.01
CA VAL A 121 -3.85 -2.59 14.31
C VAL A 121 -3.19 -3.09 13.02
N PHE A 122 -3.93 -3.82 12.17
CA PHE A 122 -3.41 -4.32 10.90
C PHE A 122 -3.04 -3.18 9.94
N ALA A 123 -3.83 -2.11 9.88
CA ALA A 123 -3.54 -0.92 9.09
C ALA A 123 -2.28 -0.21 9.58
N ALA A 124 -2.12 -0.02 10.89
CA ALA A 124 -0.91 0.57 11.47
C ALA A 124 0.32 -0.27 11.14
N VAL A 125 0.24 -1.60 11.32
CA VAL A 125 1.33 -2.53 10.95
C VAL A 125 1.67 -2.41 9.47
N PHE A 126 0.66 -2.43 8.60
CA PHE A 126 0.84 -2.31 7.15
C PHE A 126 1.59 -1.02 6.82
N PHE A 127 1.05 0.15 7.16
CA PHE A 127 1.65 1.44 6.81
C PHE A 127 3.03 1.67 7.44
N LEU A 128 3.24 1.23 8.68
CA LEU A 128 4.56 1.32 9.33
C LEU A 128 5.60 0.45 8.61
N MET A 129 5.22 -0.74 8.16
CA MET A 129 6.12 -1.55 7.32
C MET A 129 6.39 -0.89 5.97
N LEU A 130 5.41 -0.23 5.34
CA LEU A 130 5.65 0.51 4.10
C LEU A 130 6.63 1.67 4.30
N ALA A 131 6.50 2.41 5.39
CA ALA A 131 7.46 3.45 5.77
C ALA A 131 8.84 2.85 6.01
N TYR A 132 8.92 1.70 6.71
CA TYR A 132 10.18 1.00 6.96
C TYR A 132 10.87 0.55 5.66
N PHE A 133 10.11 0.01 4.69
CA PHE A 133 10.62 -0.32 3.36
C PHE A 133 11.28 0.91 2.71
N CYS A 134 10.57 2.03 2.72
CA CYS A 134 11.02 3.27 2.08
C CYS A 134 12.23 3.91 2.77
N LEU A 135 12.32 3.84 4.11
CA LEU A 135 13.38 4.49 4.88
C LEU A 135 14.64 3.64 5.02
N ARG A 136 14.49 2.32 5.11
CA ARG A 136 15.59 1.41 5.49
C ARG A 136 15.94 0.43 4.40
N LEU A 137 14.98 -0.32 3.87
CA LEU A 137 15.31 -1.41 2.93
C LEU A 137 15.67 -0.85 1.55
N PHE A 138 14.77 -0.07 0.96
CA PHE A 138 14.94 0.40 -0.41
C PHE A 138 16.18 1.26 -0.61
N PRO A 139 16.57 2.19 0.28
CA PRO A 139 17.79 2.98 0.09
C PRO A 139 19.10 2.20 0.20
N HIS A 140 19.10 1.00 0.80
CA HIS A 140 20.31 0.20 1.03
C HIS A 140 20.43 -1.03 0.11
N ASP A 141 19.46 -1.24 -0.79
CA ASP A 141 19.45 -2.38 -1.69
C ASP A 141 20.33 -2.13 -2.93
N GLY A 142 21.62 -2.46 -2.83
CA GLY A 142 22.56 -2.57 -3.94
C GLY A 142 22.82 -1.28 -4.73
N GLU A 143 23.34 -1.46 -5.96
CA GLU A 143 23.57 -0.34 -6.88
C GLU A 143 22.25 0.21 -7.43
N GLN A 144 22.08 1.53 -7.34
CA GLN A 144 20.88 2.23 -7.79
C GLN A 144 21.23 3.49 -8.56
N PRO A 145 20.35 3.96 -9.47
CA PRO A 145 20.54 5.26 -10.11
C PRO A 145 20.67 6.37 -9.06
N PRO A 146 21.55 7.37 -9.29
CA PRO A 146 21.72 8.50 -8.38
C PRO A 146 20.37 9.17 -8.05
N GLY A 147 20.18 9.53 -6.79
CA GLY A 147 18.96 10.22 -6.32
C GLY A 147 17.78 9.31 -5.94
N THR A 148 17.76 8.03 -6.36
CA THR A 148 16.66 7.10 -6.03
C THR A 148 16.47 6.92 -4.52
N GLY A 149 17.57 6.81 -3.76
CA GLY A 149 17.52 6.70 -2.30
C GLY A 149 16.92 7.92 -1.60
N VAL A 150 17.01 9.12 -2.19
CA VAL A 150 16.37 10.34 -1.66
C VAL A 150 14.86 10.26 -1.84
N VAL A 151 14.40 9.80 -3.01
CA VAL A 151 12.97 9.62 -3.29
C VAL A 151 12.36 8.61 -2.32
N TYR A 152 13.01 7.47 -2.10
CA TYR A 152 12.55 6.49 -1.12
C TYR A 152 12.43 7.07 0.28
N ARG A 153 13.45 7.78 0.76
CA ARG A 153 13.40 8.41 2.09
C ARG A 153 12.31 9.46 2.18
N GLY A 154 12.13 10.26 1.13
CA GLY A 154 11.03 11.22 1.01
C GLY A 154 9.67 10.55 1.14
N CYS A 155 9.42 9.47 0.38
CA CYS A 155 8.18 8.69 0.48
C CYS A 155 7.96 8.14 1.89
N GLY A 156 9.00 7.61 2.54
CA GLY A 156 8.92 7.09 3.90
C GLY A 156 8.56 8.17 4.93
N VAL A 157 9.17 9.35 4.83
CA VAL A 157 8.84 10.50 5.69
C VAL A 157 7.41 10.98 5.45
N VAL A 158 6.96 11.04 4.19
CA VAL A 158 5.58 11.41 3.84
C VAL A 158 4.58 10.44 4.48
N ILE A 159 4.83 9.12 4.40
CA ILE A 159 3.96 8.12 5.02
C ILE A 159 3.86 8.37 6.54
N LEU A 160 4.99 8.53 7.24
CA LEU A 160 4.98 8.78 8.69
C LEU A 160 4.30 10.10 9.06
N ALA A 161 4.53 11.16 8.28
CA ALA A 161 3.87 12.45 8.48
C ALA A 161 2.35 12.35 8.30
N CYS A 162 1.88 11.63 7.28
CA CYS A 162 0.46 11.35 7.08
C CYS A 162 -0.13 10.60 8.28
N LEU A 163 0.51 9.54 8.77
CA LEU A 163 0.03 8.80 9.95
C LEU A 163 -0.03 9.67 11.20
N ALA A 164 1.01 10.47 11.45
CA ALA A 164 1.03 11.39 12.58
C ALA A 164 -0.07 12.44 12.48
N LEU A 165 -0.26 13.03 11.29
CA LEU A 165 -1.32 14.00 11.04
C LEU A 165 -2.71 13.38 11.21
N ILE A 166 -2.95 12.16 10.73
CA ILE A 166 -4.23 11.45 10.94
C ILE A 166 -4.52 11.33 12.43
N ALA A 167 -3.54 10.89 13.23
CA ALA A 167 -3.69 10.75 14.66
C ALA A 167 -3.99 12.09 15.34
N VAL A 168 -3.26 13.15 14.98
CA VAL A 168 -3.46 14.51 15.51
C VAL A 168 -4.83 15.07 15.12
N THR A 169 -5.21 15.00 13.85
CA THR A 169 -6.51 15.52 13.38
C THR A 169 -7.66 14.78 14.04
N LYS A 170 -7.53 13.46 14.26
CA LYS A 170 -8.55 12.66 14.94
C LYS A 170 -8.62 12.98 16.43
N ALA A 171 -7.49 13.11 17.11
CA ALA A 171 -7.44 13.39 18.55
C ALA A 171 -7.97 14.80 18.90
N LEU A 172 -7.71 15.77 18.02
CA LEU A 172 -8.12 17.16 18.21
C LEU A 172 -9.44 17.53 17.52
N GLY A 173 -10.05 16.59 16.78
CA GLY A 173 -11.29 16.84 16.02
C GLY A 173 -11.14 17.91 14.94
N LEU A 174 -9.98 17.99 14.28
CA LEU A 174 -9.69 19.03 13.30
C LEU A 174 -10.37 18.73 11.97
N VAL A 175 -11.13 19.71 11.46
CA VAL A 175 -11.74 19.73 10.11
C VAL A 175 -12.37 18.38 9.68
N PRO A 176 -13.22 17.74 10.51
CA PRO A 176 -13.79 16.42 10.19
C PRO A 176 -14.61 16.41 8.90
N GLU A 177 -15.24 17.54 8.59
CA GLU A 177 -15.99 17.80 7.35
C GLU A 177 -15.15 17.62 6.07
N TRP A 178 -13.83 17.74 6.16
CA TRP A 178 -12.93 17.63 5.01
C TRP A 178 -12.36 16.22 4.83
N HIS A 179 -12.76 15.29 5.70
CA HIS A 179 -12.27 13.91 5.73
C HIS A 179 -10.73 13.81 5.67
N PRO A 180 -10.00 14.37 6.66
CA PRO A 180 -8.53 14.42 6.60
C PRO A 180 -7.89 13.04 6.45
N ALA A 181 -8.48 12.01 7.06
CA ALA A 181 -8.00 10.64 6.96
C ALA A 181 -8.03 10.12 5.51
N LEU A 182 -9.10 10.37 4.75
CA LEU A 182 -9.18 10.00 3.33
C LEU A 182 -7.99 10.51 2.53
N TRP A 183 -7.69 11.80 2.64
CA TRP A 183 -6.65 12.45 1.86
C TRP A 183 -5.25 12.05 2.33
N LEU A 184 -5.03 12.01 3.64
CA LEU A 184 -3.73 11.63 4.21
C LEU A 184 -3.41 10.16 3.95
N GLU A 185 -4.39 9.26 4.05
CA GLU A 185 -4.23 7.85 3.64
C GLU A 185 -3.93 7.75 2.15
N SER A 186 -4.64 8.50 1.30
CA SER A 186 -4.39 8.52 -0.15
C SER A 186 -2.96 8.96 -0.49
N VAL A 187 -2.47 10.03 0.14
CA VAL A 187 -1.10 10.52 -0.03
C VAL A 187 -0.07 9.50 0.46
N ALA A 188 -0.30 8.86 1.61
CA ALA A 188 0.58 7.80 2.11
C ALA A 188 0.65 6.60 1.16
N VAL A 189 -0.50 6.15 0.64
CA VAL A 189 -0.57 5.06 -0.34
C VAL A 189 0.09 5.45 -1.66
N TRP A 190 -0.06 6.70 -2.12
CA TRP A 190 0.62 7.18 -3.33
C TRP A 190 2.13 7.26 -3.16
N ALA A 191 2.62 7.77 -2.03
CA ALA A 191 4.05 7.79 -1.72
C ALA A 191 4.65 6.38 -1.75
N PHE A 192 3.95 5.42 -1.15
CA PHE A 192 4.28 4.00 -1.23
C PHE A 192 4.27 3.48 -2.68
N GLY A 193 3.22 3.80 -3.46
CA GLY A 193 3.08 3.35 -4.84
C GLY A 193 4.22 3.83 -5.74
N VAL A 194 4.62 5.10 -5.60
CA VAL A 194 5.78 5.68 -6.29
C VAL A 194 7.06 4.92 -5.92
N ALA A 195 7.30 4.69 -4.63
CA ALA A 195 8.48 3.97 -4.17
C ALA A 195 8.55 2.55 -4.77
N TRP A 196 7.44 1.81 -4.80
CA TRP A 196 7.41 0.46 -5.38
C TRP A 196 7.55 0.42 -6.89
N LEU A 197 6.99 1.40 -7.61
CA LEU A 197 7.20 1.50 -9.06
C LEU A 197 8.66 1.75 -9.42
N LEU A 198 9.31 2.70 -8.73
CA LEU A 198 10.74 2.95 -8.90
C LEU A 198 11.56 1.70 -8.59
N LYS A 199 11.18 0.99 -7.52
CA LYS A 199 11.81 -0.28 -7.14
C LYS A 199 11.65 -1.38 -8.19
N GLY A 200 10.52 -1.39 -8.89
CA GLY A 200 10.23 -2.28 -10.02
C GLY A 200 10.90 -1.88 -11.34
N GLN A 201 11.54 -0.71 -11.42
CA GLN A 201 12.30 -0.24 -12.59
C GLN A 201 13.81 -0.31 -12.37
N ALA A 202 14.27 -0.19 -11.12
CA ALA A 202 15.70 -0.18 -10.79
C ALA A 202 16.46 -1.44 -11.21
N LEU A 203 15.80 -2.61 -11.31
CA LEU A 203 16.43 -3.87 -11.72
C LEU A 203 16.20 -4.23 -13.20
N THR A 204 15.77 -3.28 -14.04
CA THR A 204 15.67 -3.58 -15.48
C THR A 204 17.07 -4.01 -15.96
N PRO A 205 17.25 -5.25 -16.49
CA PRO A 205 18.56 -5.68 -16.92
C PRO A 205 19.06 -4.67 -17.95
N LYS A 206 20.21 -4.04 -17.69
CA LYS A 206 20.94 -3.38 -18.77
C LYS A 206 21.14 -4.48 -19.80
N SER A 207 20.60 -4.31 -21.01
CA SER A 207 20.96 -5.17 -22.13
C SER A 207 22.47 -5.17 -22.17
N VAL A 208 23.09 -6.30 -21.85
CA VAL A 208 24.53 -6.47 -22.04
C VAL A 208 24.74 -6.32 -23.55
N PRO A 209 25.55 -5.34 -24.00
CA PRO A 209 25.83 -5.16 -25.42
C PRO A 209 26.52 -6.39 -26.01
#